data_AF-A0A7L3JF83-F1
#
_entry.id   AF-A0A7L3JF83-F1
#
_cell.length_a   1.000
_cell.length_b   1.000
_cell.length_c   1.000
_cell.angle_alpha   90.00
_cell.angle_beta   90.00
_cell.angle_gamma   90.00
#
_symmetry.space_group_name_H-M   'P 1'
#
loop_
_entity.id
_entity.type
_entity.pdbx_description
1 polymer ?
#
loop_
_entity_poly.entity_id
_entity_poly.type
_entity_poly.pdbx_seq_one_letter_code
_entity_poly.pdbx_strand_id
1 'polypeptide(L)' 'NSEQSICQARAAVMVYDDANKKWVPAGGSTGFSRVHIYHHTGNNTFRVVGRKIQDHQVSEFLKTWSRNLSWFN' A
#
# COMPACT_ATOMS: atom_id res chain seq x y z
N ASN A 1 7.78 18.14 8.26
CA ASN A 1 7.81 17.79 6.82
C ASN A 1 8.76 16.60 6.66
N SER A 2 8.39 15.43 7.21
CA SER A 2 9.34 14.35 7.53
C SER A 2 9.06 13.07 6.75
N GLU A 3 8.11 13.11 5.80
CA GLU A 3 7.69 11.96 5.03
C GLU A 3 8.05 12.14 3.56
N GLN A 4 8.77 11.17 2.99
CA GLN A 4 9.25 11.21 1.62
C GLN A 4 8.96 9.90 0.90
N SER A 5 8.58 10.00 -0.38
CA SER A 5 8.44 8.85 -1.25
C SER A 5 9.82 8.36 -1.67
N ILE A 6 10.17 7.12 -1.29
CA ILE A 6 11.49 6.53 -1.61
C ILE A 6 11.45 5.62 -2.84
N CYS A 7 10.28 5.13 -3.23
CA CYS A 7 10.08 4.42 -4.48
C CYS A 7 8.63 4.54 -4.97
N GLN A 8 8.45 4.31 -6.27
CA GLN A 8 7.14 4.27 -6.92
C GLN A 8 7.09 3.09 -7.88
N ALA A 9 5.92 2.44 -7.96
CA ALA A 9 5.65 1.40 -8.94
C ALA A 9 4.21 1.49 -9.47
N ARG A 10 3.98 0.88 -10.64
CA ARG A 10 2.64 0.66 -11.19
C ARG A 10 2.25 -0.80 -10.97
N ALA A 11 1.19 -1.04 -10.22
CA ALA A 11 0.74 -2.39 -9.88
C ALA A 11 -0.78 -2.46 -9.68
N ALA A 12 -1.37 -3.64 -9.89
CA ALA A 12 -2.72 -3.93 -9.40
C ALA A 12 -2.63 -4.30 -7.91
N VAL A 13 -3.41 -3.63 -7.06
CA VAL A 13 -3.39 -3.87 -5.61
C VAL A 13 -4.50 -4.86 -5.28
N MET A 14 -4.14 -5.93 -4.58
CA MET A 14 -5.03 -7.03 -4.23
C MET A 14 -5.03 -7.24 -2.70
N VAL A 15 -6.18 -7.62 -2.15
CA VAL A 15 -6.33 -8.07 -0.77
C VAL A 15 -6.69 -9.55 -0.79
N TYR A 16 -6.11 -10.33 0.11
CA TYR A 16 -6.48 -11.73 0.25
C TYR A 16 -7.76 -11.84 1.09
N ASP A 17 -8.80 -12.45 0.53
CA ASP A 17 -10.04 -12.79 1.20
C ASP A 17 -9.91 -14.21 1.78
N ASP A 18 -9.68 -14.29 3.09
CA ASP A 18 -9.48 -15.56 3.79
C ASP A 18 -10.72 -16.47 3.82
N ALA A 19 -11.92 -15.91 3.72
CA ALA A 19 -13.16 -16.69 3.72
C ALA A 19 -13.34 -17.44 2.40
N ASN A 20 -12.98 -16.79 1.30
CA ASN A 20 -13.11 -17.35 -0.05
C ASN A 20 -11.78 -17.86 -0.63
N LYS A 21 -10.68 -17.80 0.13
CA LYS A 21 -9.33 -18.23 -0.25
C LYS A 21 -8.86 -17.66 -1.59
N LYS A 22 -9.19 -16.40 -1.87
CA LYS A 22 -8.95 -15.76 -3.17
C LYS A 22 -8.39 -14.35 -3.01
N TRP A 23 -7.63 -13.90 -4.00
CA TRP A 23 -7.23 -12.49 -4.10
C TRP A 23 -8.36 -11.68 -4.73
N VAL A 24 -8.76 -10.59 -4.08
CA VAL A 24 -9.78 -9.64 -4.57
C VAL A 24 -9.17 -8.25 -4.78
N PRO A 25 -9.68 -7.44 -5.72
CA PRO A 25 -9.15 -6.10 -5.94
C PRO A 25 -9.31 -5.20 -4.72
N ALA A 26 -8.25 -4.50 -4.33
CA ALA A 26 -8.31 -3.52 -3.26
C ALA A 26 -9.19 -2.32 -3.70
N GLY A 27 -10.14 -1.92 -2.85
CA GLY A 27 -11.07 -0.82 -3.15
C GLY A 27 -12.26 -1.21 -4.06
N GLY A 28 -12.55 -2.51 -4.23
CA GLY A 28 -13.79 -2.99 -4.83
C GLY A 28 -13.86 -2.96 -6.37
N SER A 29 -12.85 -2.42 -7.06
CA SER A 29 -12.77 -2.45 -8.52
C SER A 29 -11.37 -2.87 -9.00
N THR A 30 -11.28 -3.51 -10.17
CA THR A 30 -10.00 -3.85 -10.81
C THR A 30 -9.33 -2.59 -11.36
N GLY A 31 -8.01 -2.64 -11.58
CA GLY A 31 -7.26 -1.56 -12.22
C GLY A 31 -5.85 -1.37 -11.68
N PHE A 32 -5.06 -0.60 -12.41
CA PHE A 32 -3.71 -0.25 -11.99
C PHE A 32 -3.72 0.91 -11.00
N SER A 33 -2.83 0.82 -10.03
CA SER A 33 -2.53 1.86 -9.05
C SER A 33 -1.10 2.33 -9.20
N ARG A 34 -0.89 3.60 -8.86
CA ARG A 34 0.42 4.16 -8.55
C ARG A 34 0.67 3.92 -7.07
N VAL A 35 1.64 3.06 -6.77
CA VAL A 35 1.99 2.63 -5.42
C VAL A 35 3.27 3.33 -5.02
N HIS A 36 3.27 3.94 -3.84
CA HIS A 36 4.42 4.58 -3.22
C HIS A 36 4.79 3.85 -1.94
N ILE A 37 6.09 3.78 -1.67
CA ILE A 37 6.59 3.54 -0.31
C ILE A 37 7.04 4.88 0.25
N TYR A 38 6.41 5.31 1.34
CA TYR A 38 6.78 6.50 2.08
C TYR A 38 7.62 6.12 3.29
N HIS A 39 8.70 6.87 3.53
CA HIS A 39 9.51 6.80 4.73
C HIS A 39 9.30 8.06 5.55
N HIS A 40 8.88 7.89 6.80
CA HIS A 40 8.82 8.96 7.78
C HIS A 40 10.11 8.96 8.60
N THR A 41 11.01 9.90 8.32
CA THR A 41 12.36 9.93 8.90
C THR A 41 12.35 10.25 10.40
N GLY A 42 11.34 10.97 10.89
CA GLY A 42 11.25 11.39 12.30
C GLY A 42 11.00 10.26 13.30
N ASN A 43 10.19 9.27 12.94
CA ASN A 43 9.87 8.09 13.76
C ASN A 43 10.37 6.79 13.09
N ASN A 44 11.07 6.92 11.98
CA ASN A 44 11.65 5.84 11.18
C ASN A 44 10.63 4.75 10.79
N THR A 45 9.39 5.15 10.49
CA THR A 45 8.35 4.24 10.00
C THR A 45 8.20 4.31 8.49
N PHE A 46 7.66 3.25 7.92
CA PHE A 46 7.37 3.14 6.50
C PHE A 46 5.89 2.86 6.31
N ARG A 47 5.32 3.38 5.23
CA ARG A 47 3.97 3.02 4.79
C ARG A 47 3.92 2.81 3.28
N VAL A 48 3.14 1.82 2.86
CA VAL A 48 2.72 1.70 1.46
C VAL A 48 1.46 2.55 1.26
N VAL A 49 1.36 3.25 0.14
CA VAL A 49 0.16 3.97 -0.27
C VAL A 49 -0.08 3.70 -1.75
N GLY A 50 -1.22 3.11 -2.08
CA GLY A 50 -1.71 2.97 -3.46
C GLY A 50 -2.73 4.05 -3.80
N ARG A 51 -2.72 4.55 -5.04
CA ARG A 51 -3.79 5.38 -5.61
C ARG A 51 -4.14 4.87 -7.00
N LYS A 52 -5.42 4.61 -7.29
CA LYS A 52 -5.85 4.16 -8.62
C LYS A 52 -5.50 5.21 -9.67
N ILE A 53 -5.08 4.71 -10.83
CA ILE A 53 -4.71 5.54 -11.98
C ILE A 53 -5.97 6.01 -12.74
N GLN A 54 -7.10 5.32 -12.59
CA GLN A 54 -8.41 5.77 -13.04
C GLN A 54 -9.20 6.42 -11.90
N ASP A 55 -9.84 7.54 -12.22
CA ASP A 55 -10.85 8.28 -11.45
C ASP A 55 -10.35 9.09 -10.24
N HIS A 56 -9.04 9.34 -10.10
CA HIS A 56 -8.45 9.98 -8.90
C HIS A 56 -8.87 9.29 -7.58
N GLN A 57 -9.46 8.09 -7.65
CA GLN A 57 -9.99 7.39 -6.50
C GLN A 57 -8.81 6.90 -5.66
N VAL A 58 -8.71 7.43 -4.45
CA VAL A 58 -7.67 7.06 -3.49
C VAL A 58 -8.03 5.71 -2.89
N SER A 59 -7.63 4.62 -3.54
CA SER A 59 -7.67 3.29 -2.94
C SER A 59 -6.47 3.14 -1.99
N GLU A 60 -6.59 3.76 -0.81
CA GLU A 60 -5.57 3.75 0.23
C GLU A 60 -5.43 2.35 0.83
N PHE A 61 -4.39 1.62 0.43
CA PHE A 61 -3.93 0.45 1.17
C PHE A 61 -2.80 0.88 2.10
N LEU A 62 -3.15 1.19 3.36
CA LEU A 62 -2.19 1.60 4.39
C LEU A 62 -1.67 0.35 5.11
N LYS A 63 -0.49 -0.12 4.71
CA LYS A 63 0.30 -1.03 5.57
C LYS A 63 1.47 -0.24 6.13
N THR A 64 1.46 -0.03 7.44
CA THR A 64 2.51 0.68 8.18
C THR A 64 3.42 -0.34 8.85
N TRP A 65 4.74 -0.18 8.75
CA TRP A 65 5.71 -0.99 9.49
C TRP A 65 6.86 -0.12 10.03
N SER A 66 7.45 -0.57 11.14
CA SER A 66 8.67 0.01 11.73
C SER A 66 9.82 -0.97 11.52
N ARG A 67 11.08 -0.49 11.50
CA ARG A 67 12.27 -1.35 11.37
C ARG A 67 12.36 -2.44 12.46
N ASN A 68 11.61 -2.29 13.57
CA ASN A 68 11.55 -3.27 14.67
C ASN A 68 10.44 -4.32 14.54
N LEU A 69 9.70 -4.40 13.42
CA LEU A 69 8.71 -5.46 13.23
C LEU A 69 9.30 -6.69 12.53
N SER A 70 9.46 -7.76 13.30
CA SER A 70 9.57 -9.14 12.83
C SER A 70 8.26 -9.56 12.15
N TRP A 71 8.24 -9.60 10.81
CA TRP A 71 7.13 -10.15 10.05
C TRP A 71 7.38 -11.63 9.74
N PHE A 72 7.27 -12.49 10.76
CA PHE A 72 6.90 -13.91 10.63
C PHE A 72 6.42 -14.39 12.01
N ASN A 73 5.14 -14.67 12.13
CA ASN A 73 4.61 -15.73 12.98
C ASN A 73 3.77 -16.60 12.05
#